data_AF-A0A3D2XDD0-F1
#
_entry.id   AF-A0A3D2XDD0-F1
#
_cell.length_a   1.000
_cell.length_b   1.000
_cell.length_c   1.000
_cell.angle_alpha   90.00
_cell.angle_beta   90.00
_cell.angle_gamma   90.00
#
_symmetry.space_group_name_H-M   'P 1'
#
loop_
_entity.id
_entity.type
_entity.pdbx_description
1 polymer ?
#
loop_
_entity_poly.entity_id
_entity_poly.type
_entity_poly.pdbx_seq_one_letter_code
_entity_poly.pdbx_strand_id
1 'polypeptide(L)'
;MENLHIVFWLFKDIAWCLGFKILGITMIVPTLTIALVISWRTRNMMSELCHNIAIAVWIRANSYWMVSEFLGFADRIVWRDYTFKHLALIPFGIGVLILAFYYLIWRPGHKEENETM
;
A
#
# COMPACT_ATOMS: atom_id res chain seq x y z
N MET A 1 1.16 -12.61 13.45
CA MET A 1 1.53 -12.76 12.02
C MET A 1 0.92 -11.65 11.13
N GLU A 2 0.16 -10.69 11.66
CA GLU A 2 -0.43 -9.59 10.86
C GLU A 2 0.60 -8.60 10.31
N ASN A 3 1.70 -8.34 11.01
CA ASN A 3 2.67 -7.33 10.56
C ASN A 3 3.77 -7.88 9.64
N LEU A 4 3.66 -9.13 9.18
CA LEU A 4 4.70 -9.76 8.38
C LEU A 4 4.91 -9.08 7.03
N HIS A 5 3.84 -8.50 6.45
CA HIS A 5 3.92 -7.72 5.22
C HIS A 5 4.89 -6.52 5.36
N ILE A 6 5.01 -5.94 6.56
CA ILE A 6 5.92 -4.80 6.83
C ILE A 6 7.38 -5.22 6.65
N VAL A 7 7.74 -6.44 7.11
CA VAL A 7 9.12 -6.93 6.98
C VAL A 7 9.51 -7.06 5.51
N PHE A 8 8.66 -7.69 4.69
CA PHE A 8 8.92 -7.82 3.25
C PHE A 8 8.93 -6.47 2.54
N TRP A 9 8.09 -5.54 2.97
CA TRP A 9 8.09 -4.17 2.46
C TRP A 9 9.42 -3.48 2.77
N LEU A 10 9.92 -3.55 4.00
CA LEU A 10 11.21 -2.94 4.36
C LEU A 10 12.37 -3.50 3.52
N PHE A 11 12.44 -4.82 3.31
CA PHE A 11 13.46 -5.42 2.46
C PHE A 11 13.36 -4.96 1.00
N LYS A 12 12.14 -4.88 0.47
CA LYS A 12 11.89 -4.36 -0.88
C LYS A 12 12.36 -2.90 -1.02
N ASP A 13 12.05 -2.04 -0.06
CA ASP A 13 12.39 -0.61 -0.12
C ASP A 13 13.90 -0.38 0.11
N ILE A 14 14.57 -1.23 0.93
CA ILE A 14 16.04 -1.25 1.00
C ILE A 14 16.64 -1.64 -0.35
N ALA A 15 16.11 -2.67 -1.02
CA ALA A 15 16.56 -3.06 -2.34
C ALA A 15 16.39 -1.95 -3.37
N TRP A 16 15.30 -1.18 -3.27
CA TRP A 16 15.07 0.01 -4.09
C TRP A 16 16.12 1.09 -3.82
N CYS A 17 16.38 1.41 -2.56
CA CYS A 17 17.40 2.38 -2.17
C CYS A 17 18.81 2.00 -2.69
N LEU A 18 19.13 0.71 -2.69
CA LEU A 18 20.40 0.17 -3.20
C LEU A 18 20.43 -0.01 -4.73
N GLY A 19 19.33 0.28 -5.44
CA GLY A 19 19.23 0.13 -6.89
C GLY A 19 19.16 -1.32 -7.38
N PHE A 20 18.89 -2.29 -6.50
CA PHE A 20 18.81 -3.72 -6.83
C PHE A 20 17.49 -4.06 -7.54
N LYS A 21 17.45 -3.76 -8.84
CA LYS A 21 16.25 -3.91 -9.69
C LYS A 21 15.59 -5.28 -9.61
N ILE A 22 16.36 -6.36 -9.78
CA ILE A 22 15.80 -7.72 -9.79
C ILE A 22 15.21 -8.06 -8.42
N LEU A 23 15.96 -7.78 -7.34
CA LEU A 23 15.54 -8.08 -5.97
C LEU A 23 14.33 -7.23 -5.54
N GLY A 24 14.33 -5.94 -5.86
CA GLY A 24 13.21 -5.05 -5.58
C GLY A 24 11.92 -5.50 -6.28
N ILE A 25 11.99 -5.84 -7.57
CA ILE A 25 10.81 -6.28 -8.35
C ILE A 25 10.29 -7.63 -7.85
N THR A 26 11.16 -8.60 -7.59
CA THR A 26 10.73 -9.93 -7.10
C THR A 26 10.10 -9.83 -5.72
N MET A 27 10.56 -8.91 -4.86
CA MET A 27 9.99 -8.68 -3.53
C MET A 27 8.61 -8.02 -3.53
N ILE A 28 8.14 -7.45 -4.64
CA ILE A 28 6.76 -6.95 -4.75
C ILE A 28 5.76 -8.10 -4.52
N VAL A 29 6.02 -9.26 -5.11
CA VAL A 29 5.11 -10.41 -5.08
C VAL A 29 4.85 -10.92 -3.66
N PRO A 30 5.86 -11.31 -2.85
CA PRO A 30 5.62 -11.75 -1.49
C PRO A 30 5.01 -10.66 -0.61
N THR A 31 5.44 -9.39 -0.78
CA THR A 31 4.92 -8.26 0.00
C THR A 31 3.42 -8.05 -0.23
N LEU A 32 3.00 -7.97 -1.51
CA LEU A 32 1.60 -7.74 -1.86
C LEU A 32 0.74 -8.97 -1.54
N THR A 33 1.25 -10.18 -1.76
CA THR A 33 0.53 -11.42 -1.46
C THR A 33 0.20 -11.49 0.03
N ILE A 34 1.18 -11.25 0.90
CA ILE A 34 0.97 -11.30 2.34
C ILE A 34 -0.01 -10.20 2.79
N ALA A 35 0.13 -8.98 2.28
CA ALA A 35 -0.81 -7.89 2.58
C ALA A 35 -2.27 -8.23 2.21
N LEU A 36 -2.48 -8.83 1.03
CA LEU A 36 -3.82 -9.28 0.59
C LEU A 36 -4.35 -10.45 1.41
N VAL A 37 -3.50 -11.42 1.76
CA VAL A 37 -3.89 -12.57 2.60
C VAL A 37 -4.31 -12.11 4.00
N ILE A 38 -3.59 -11.16 4.60
CA ILE A 38 -3.96 -10.59 5.91
C ILE A 38 -5.27 -9.82 5.79
N SER A 39 -5.43 -8.99 4.75
CA SER A 39 -6.68 -8.27 4.48
C SER A 39 -7.87 -9.24 4.37
N TRP A 40 -7.70 -10.36 3.67
CA TRP A 40 -8.75 -11.36 3.52
C TRP A 40 -9.07 -12.09 4.83
N ARG A 41 -8.05 -12.42 5.63
CA ARG A 41 -8.26 -13.09 6.93
C ARG A 41 -8.95 -12.19 7.95
N THR A 42 -8.63 -10.91 7.96
CA THR A 42 -9.16 -9.92 8.91
C THR A 42 -10.47 -9.26 8.44
N ARG A 43 -11.07 -9.76 7.34
CA ARG A 43 -12.30 -9.19 6.76
C ARG A 43 -13.51 -9.13 7.69
N ASN A 44 -13.50 -9.92 8.76
CA ASN A 44 -14.58 -9.93 9.77
C ASN A 44 -14.47 -8.75 10.76
N MET A 45 -13.31 -8.09 10.83
CA MET A 45 -13.07 -6.92 11.67
C MET A 45 -12.90 -5.68 10.78
N MET A 46 -13.89 -4.80 10.76
CA MET A 46 -13.87 -3.65 9.85
C MET A 46 -12.65 -2.74 10.05
N SER A 47 -12.20 -2.56 11.30
CA SER A 47 -10.98 -1.82 11.64
C SER A 47 -9.77 -2.38 10.90
N GLU A 48 -9.49 -3.66 11.11
CA GLU A 48 -8.33 -4.33 10.53
C GLU A 48 -8.45 -4.41 9.01
N LEU A 49 -9.64 -4.66 8.48
CA LEU A 49 -9.89 -4.70 7.04
C LEU A 49 -9.54 -3.37 6.37
N CYS A 50 -10.03 -2.24 6.91
CA CYS A 50 -9.75 -0.92 6.34
C CYS A 50 -8.26 -0.60 6.38
N HIS A 51 -7.56 -0.89 7.48
CA HIS A 51 -6.12 -0.68 7.60
C HIS A 51 -5.34 -1.57 6.64
N ASN A 52 -5.63 -2.87 6.61
CA ASN A 52 -4.90 -3.82 5.79
C ASN A 52 -5.11 -3.58 4.29
N ILE A 53 -6.33 -3.21 3.86
CA ILE A 53 -6.59 -2.78 2.48
C ILE A 53 -5.84 -1.48 2.16
N ALA A 54 -5.89 -0.49 3.05
CA ALA A 54 -5.18 0.77 2.84
C ALA A 54 -3.67 0.52 2.64
N ILE A 55 -3.07 -0.35 3.46
CA ILE A 55 -1.67 -0.76 3.34
C ILE A 55 -1.43 -1.53 2.03
N ALA A 56 -2.31 -2.45 1.63
CA ALA A 56 -2.16 -3.18 0.36
C ALA A 56 -2.18 -2.25 -0.86
N VAL A 57 -3.08 -1.26 -0.87
CA VAL A 57 -3.14 -0.23 -1.92
C VAL A 57 -1.89 0.67 -1.88
N TRP A 58 -1.39 1.00 -0.69
CA TRP A 58 -0.16 1.77 -0.51
C TRP A 58 1.07 1.05 -1.04
N ILE A 59 1.21 -0.24 -0.72
CA ILE A 59 2.28 -1.11 -1.26
C ILE A 59 2.20 -1.15 -2.78
N ARG A 60 0.99 -1.22 -3.36
CA ARG A 60 0.81 -1.19 -4.81
C ARG A 60 1.27 0.13 -5.43
N ALA A 61 0.92 1.26 -4.81
CA ALA A 61 1.37 2.59 -5.23
C ALA A 61 2.90 2.71 -5.21
N ASN A 62 3.52 2.33 -4.09
CA ASN A 62 4.97 2.37 -3.90
C ASN A 62 5.69 1.42 -4.88
N SER A 63 5.12 0.24 -5.14
CA SER A 63 5.66 -0.71 -6.12
C SER A 63 5.60 -0.17 -7.54
N TYR A 64 4.51 0.50 -7.92
CA TYR A 64 4.41 1.16 -9.22
C TYR A 64 5.46 2.27 -9.39
N TRP A 65 5.63 3.14 -8.39
CA TRP A 65 6.66 4.19 -8.41
C TRP A 65 8.06 3.59 -8.58
N MET A 66 8.44 2.62 -7.73
CA MET A 66 9.72 1.93 -7.84
C MET A 66 9.95 1.32 -9.24
N VAL A 67 8.95 0.62 -9.79
CA VAL A 67 9.05 0.02 -11.13
C VAL A 67 9.24 1.09 -12.20
N SER A 68 8.55 2.23 -12.09
CA SER A 68 8.71 3.34 -13.03
C SER A 68 10.12 3.93 -13.04
N GLU A 69 10.80 3.95 -11.89
CA GLU A 69 12.20 4.39 -11.78
C GLU A 69 13.15 3.36 -12.36
N PHE A 70 13.00 2.08 -11.99
CA PHE A 70 13.83 1.00 -12.50
C PHE A 70 13.73 0.77 -14.01
N LEU A 71 12.60 1.14 -14.61
CA LEU A 71 12.38 1.07 -16.05
C LEU A 71 12.68 2.41 -16.76
N GLY A 72 13.15 3.43 -16.02
CA GLY A 72 13.60 4.70 -16.59
C GLY A 72 12.48 5.52 -17.23
N PHE A 73 11.23 5.34 -16.80
CA PHE A 73 10.10 6.13 -17.30
C PHE A 73 9.43 7.01 -16.24
N ALA A 74 9.89 6.99 -14.99
CA ALA A 74 9.35 7.81 -13.91
C ALA A 74 9.21 9.31 -14.25
N ASP A 75 10.19 9.87 -14.95
CA ASP A 75 10.22 11.29 -15.34
C ASP A 75 9.63 11.57 -16.73
N ARG A 76 9.14 10.54 -17.44
CA ARG A 76 8.43 10.77 -18.70
C ARG A 76 7.13 11.49 -18.42
N ILE A 77 6.83 12.48 -19.24
CA ILE A 77 5.60 13.25 -19.16
C ILE A 77 4.43 12.36 -19.61
N VAL A 78 3.41 12.29 -18.76
CA VAL A 78 2.12 11.68 -19.08
C VAL A 78 1.18 12.76 -19.61
N TRP A 79 1.10 13.89 -18.90
CA TRP A 79 0.20 14.98 -19.24
C TRP A 79 0.69 16.31 -18.66
N ARG A 80 0.88 17.33 -19.51
CA ARG A 80 1.41 18.66 -19.12
C ARG A 80 2.69 18.51 -18.28
N ASP A 81 2.66 18.93 -17.02
CA ASP A 81 3.80 18.86 -16.09
C ASP A 81 3.80 17.58 -15.23
N TYR A 82 2.83 16.68 -15.42
CA TYR A 82 2.72 15.43 -14.67
C TYR A 82 3.50 14.31 -15.36
N THR A 83 4.37 13.67 -14.57
CA THR A 83 5.17 12.52 -15.01
C THR A 83 4.59 11.19 -14.51
N PHE A 84 5.07 10.05 -15.03
CA PHE A 84 4.58 8.73 -14.64
C PHE A 84 4.69 8.46 -13.14
N LYS A 85 5.69 8.99 -12.44
CA LYS A 85 5.79 8.86 -10.97
C LYS A 85 4.61 9.50 -10.24
N HIS A 86 4.07 10.59 -10.78
CA HIS A 86 2.92 11.28 -10.18
C HIS A 86 1.63 10.45 -10.26
N LEU A 87 1.54 9.49 -11.19
CA LEU A 87 0.40 8.56 -11.22
C LEU A 87 0.35 7.66 -9.98
N ALA A 88 1.47 7.46 -9.26
CA ALA A 88 1.49 6.75 -7.99
C ALA A 88 0.68 7.46 -6.90
N LEU A 89 0.48 8.78 -7.02
CA LEU A 89 -0.32 9.56 -6.06
C LEU A 89 -1.79 9.14 -6.04
N ILE A 90 -2.33 8.60 -7.14
CA ILE A 90 -3.71 8.15 -7.21
C ILE A 90 -3.96 6.99 -6.22
N PRO A 91 -3.25 5.85 -6.30
CA PRO A 91 -3.40 4.79 -5.32
C PRO A 91 -2.94 5.21 -3.91
N PHE A 92 -1.92 6.07 -3.74
CA PHE A 92 -1.61 6.61 -2.40
C PHE A 92 -2.80 7.36 -1.80
N GLY A 93 -3.45 8.22 -2.59
CA GLY A 93 -4.65 8.95 -2.19
C GLY A 93 -5.80 8.02 -1.82
N ILE A 94 -6.02 6.95 -2.60
CA ILE A 94 -7.02 5.93 -2.27
C ILE A 94 -6.74 5.31 -0.89
N GLY A 95 -5.49 4.96 -0.59
CA GLY A 95 -5.11 4.44 0.73
C GLY A 95 -5.44 5.41 1.86
N VAL A 96 -5.11 6.70 1.70
CA VAL A 96 -5.47 7.75 2.67
C VAL A 96 -6.99 7.87 2.82
N LEU A 97 -7.73 7.87 1.72
CA LEU A 97 -9.19 8.00 1.72
C LEU A 97 -9.87 6.82 2.43
N ILE A 98 -9.34 5.60 2.31
CA ILE A 98 -9.86 4.43 3.03
C ILE A 98 -9.69 4.63 4.54
N LEU A 99 -8.52 5.09 5.00
CA LEU A 99 -8.28 5.37 6.41
C LEU A 99 -9.15 6.55 6.90
N ALA A 100 -9.26 7.60 6.10
CA ALA A 100 -10.10 8.76 6.42
C ALA A 100 -11.57 8.35 6.55
N PHE A 101 -12.08 7.52 5.64
CA PHE A 101 -13.42 6.94 5.74
C PHE A 101 -13.60 6.17 7.05
N TYR A 102 -12.65 5.30 7.39
CA TYR A 102 -12.72 4.52 8.62
C TYR A 102 -12.77 5.42 9.86
N TYR A 103 -11.84 6.36 9.99
CA TYR A 103 -11.71 7.18 11.20
C TYR A 103 -12.76 8.29 11.32
N LEU A 104 -13.17 8.91 10.21
CA LEU A 104 -14.08 10.06 10.23
C LEU A 104 -15.56 9.67 10.13
N ILE A 105 -15.88 8.55 9.47
CA ILE A 105 -17.26 8.18 9.16
C ILE A 105 -17.65 6.90 9.90
N TRP A 106 -16.86 5.83 9.77
CA TRP A 106 -17.27 4.52 10.30
C TRP A 106 -17.11 4.42 11.83
N ARG A 107 -15.92 4.77 12.35
CA ARG A 107 -15.58 4.69 13.79
C ARG A 107 -16.53 5.48 14.70
N PRO A 108 -16.96 6.71 14.38
CA PRO A 108 -17.89 7.46 15.23
C PRO A 108 -19.29 6.84 15.32
N GLY A 109 -19.73 6.12 14.28
CA GLY A 109 -21.04 5.48 14.22
C GLY A 109 -21.10 4.09 14.86
N HIS A 110 -19.95 3.45 15.09
CA HIS A 110 -19.84 2.07 15.61
C HIS A 110 -19.05 2.03 16.94
N LYS A 111 -19.29 3.01 17.83
CA LYS A 111 -18.57 3.13 19.11
C LYS A 111 -18.77 1.91 20.02
N GLU A 112 -19.98 1.37 20.09
CA GLU A 112 -20.31 0.22 20.96
C GLU A 112 -19.60 -1.08 20.55
N GLU A 113 -19.35 -1.29 19.26
CA GLU A 113 -18.71 -2.51 18.74
C GLU A 113 -17.19 -2.54 18.98
N ASN A 114 -16.58 -1.36 19.20
CA ASN A 114 -15.14 -1.22 19.47
C ASN A 114 -14.80 -1.30 20.98
N GLU A 115 -15.76 -1.14 21.89
CA GLU A 115 -15.53 -1.29 23.34
C GLU A 115 -15.56 -2.77 23.78
N THR A 116 -16.06 -3.67 22.93
CA THR A 116 -16.15 -5.12 23.18
C THR A 116 -15.01 -5.95 22.56
N MET A 117 -14.04 -5.33 21.88
CA MET A 117 -12.78 -5.95 21.43
C MET A 117 -11.65 -5.67 22.42
#